data_AF-A0A7Y1UPL6-F1
#
_entry.id   AF-A0A7Y1UPL6-F1
#
_cell.length_a   1.000
_cell.length_b   1.000
_cell.length_c   1.000
_cell.angle_alpha   90.00
_cell.angle_beta   90.00
_cell.angle_gamma   90.00
#
_symmetry.space_group_name_H-M   'P 1'
#
loop_
_entity.id
_entity.type
_entity.pdbx_description
1 polymer ?
#
loop_
_entity_poly.entity_id
_entity_poly.type
_entity_poly.pdbx_seq_one_letter_code
_entity_poly.pdbx_strand_id
1 'polypeptide(L)'
;ALLLVALGVPAGAVLPPGGTFIDEDGNPHEGAIEAISAQNITAGCDPVNGDQYCPSDSVTRASMAVFLIRALGEEGNLPGYQGYFTDVPPGLWYTASVERLSELGITVGYGDGSYRPGQTVTRAEMAAFLLRVLGEDPAPTFSGIFTDVSGAAWYGRYVEQLYLLGITSGCDTSPLRFCPSGAVRRDEMATFLSGALGLTPDVPPGRPSAGAVTLDLEIVATGLQQPVFVDAPAGDDRLFIVDQPGTIRVVDNTGKLLGTPFLDIRAEVQFSGERGLLGMAFHPDYATNGKFYVNFTDTSGDTQIVEYRLSPDPSMAAPSTKRVLLVIDQPAGNHNGGMLAFGPDGLLYIAMGDGGGGGDTYGNGQNTSTLHGALLRIDVDGALPYAVPAGNPFVGKAGADEIWVYGVRNPWRFSFDGQRLYVGDVGQSAREEIDLLDTGDGGANLGWSIMEGSQCFGGGCSSAGLVLPLVEYTHAEGCSITGGYVYRGSAIPELDGHYFYGDFCGGWIKSFRYAGGISTTDHQNWTTDLGAVGGLTSFGTDGTGEIYVTSTDGSVYRIVRG
;
A
#
# COMPACT_ATOMS: atom_id res chain seq x y z
N ALA A 1 31.02 14.02 29.82
CA ALA A 1 30.33 12.76 29.49
C ALA A 1 28.85 13.06 29.42
N LEU A 2 28.31 13.25 28.21
CA LEU A 2 26.87 13.06 28.04
C LEU A 2 26.67 11.56 28.19
N LEU A 3 26.24 11.12 29.38
CA LEU A 3 25.85 9.74 29.57
C LEU A 3 24.55 9.57 28.78
N LEU A 4 24.51 8.71 27.76
CA LEU A 4 23.24 8.35 27.15
C LEU A 4 22.33 7.86 28.28
N VAL A 5 21.22 8.57 28.47
CA VAL A 5 20.20 8.09 29.39
C VAL A 5 19.68 6.82 28.74
N ALA A 6 19.92 5.67 29.36
CA ALA A 6 19.18 4.46 29.06
C ALA A 6 17.72 4.82 29.30
N LEU A 7 16.99 5.16 28.22
CA LEU A 7 15.55 5.28 28.24
C LEU A 7 15.07 3.88 28.62
N GLY A 8 14.66 3.73 29.88
CA GLY A 8 14.23 2.46 30.41
C GLY A 8 12.96 2.04 29.68
N VAL A 9 13.09 1.21 28.66
CA VAL A 9 11.95 0.45 28.18
C VAL A 9 11.68 -0.66 29.20
N PRO A 10 10.44 -0.79 29.69
CA PRO A 10 10.07 -1.92 30.51
C PRO A 10 10.30 -3.20 29.69
N ALA A 11 11.01 -4.16 30.28
CA ALA A 11 11.08 -5.50 29.71
C ALA A 11 9.65 -6.06 29.55
N GLY A 12 9.23 -6.39 28.33
CA GLY A 12 8.12 -7.33 28.14
C GLY A 12 6.98 -6.98 27.17
N ALA A 13 7.16 -6.18 26.12
CA ALA A 13 6.23 -6.27 24.99
C ALA A 13 6.73 -7.38 24.04
N VAL A 14 5.95 -8.45 23.89
CA VAL A 14 6.20 -9.46 22.86
C VAL A 14 5.91 -8.80 21.50
N LEU A 15 6.90 -8.74 20.61
CA LEU A 15 6.72 -8.18 19.28
C LEU A 15 5.75 -9.05 18.45
N PRO A 16 4.86 -8.45 17.64
CA PRO A 16 4.03 -9.21 16.71
C PRO A 16 4.91 -9.90 15.66
N PRO A 17 4.44 -10.99 15.02
CA PRO A 17 5.20 -11.60 13.92
C PRO A 17 5.50 -10.60 12.81
N GLY A 18 6.77 -10.51 12.40
CA GLY A 18 7.25 -9.54 11.41
C GLY A 18 7.27 -8.08 11.85
N GLY A 19 7.39 -7.84 13.16
CA GLY A 19 7.79 -6.55 13.70
C GLY A 19 6.81 -5.40 13.51
N THR A 20 7.35 -4.18 13.69
CA THR A 20 6.64 -2.92 13.54
C THR A 20 6.53 -2.53 12.07
N PHE A 21 7.54 -2.85 11.25
CA PHE A 21 7.60 -2.48 9.84
C PHE A 21 7.55 -3.72 8.93
N ILE A 22 6.89 -3.61 7.78
CA ILE A 22 6.63 -4.73 6.87
C ILE A 22 7.79 -5.00 5.90
N ASP A 23 8.68 -4.03 5.69
CA ASP A 23 9.74 -4.06 4.67
C ASP A 23 11.12 -4.45 5.25
N GLU A 24 11.13 -4.90 6.49
CA GLU A 24 12.34 -5.28 7.22
C GLU A 24 12.37 -6.75 7.67
N ASP A 25 11.26 -7.48 7.49
CA ASP A 25 11.17 -8.93 7.74
C ASP A 25 12.36 -9.70 7.14
N GLY A 26 13.12 -10.40 8.00
CA GLY A 26 14.28 -11.19 7.60
C GLY A 26 15.54 -10.37 7.31
N ASN A 27 15.52 -9.06 7.55
CA ASN A 27 16.71 -8.21 7.52
C ASN A 27 17.63 -8.59 8.71
N PRO A 28 18.96 -8.71 8.51
CA PRO A 28 19.88 -9.02 9.62
C PRO A 28 19.91 -7.97 10.73
N HIS A 29 19.37 -6.77 10.49
CA HIS A 29 19.29 -5.66 11.43
C HIS A 29 17.90 -5.49 12.06
N GLU A 30 16.95 -6.40 11.79
CA GLU A 30 15.55 -6.34 12.19
C GLU A 30 15.37 -6.05 13.69
N GLY A 31 15.98 -6.86 14.55
CA GLY A 31 15.85 -6.63 15.99
C GLY A 31 16.41 -5.28 16.46
N ALA A 32 17.37 -4.69 15.74
CA ALA A 32 17.88 -3.35 16.07
C ALA A 32 16.93 -2.25 15.58
N ILE A 33 16.26 -2.44 14.45
CA ILE A 33 15.23 -1.56 13.92
C ILE A 33 14.07 -1.48 14.91
N GLU A 34 13.59 -2.64 15.37
CA GLU A 34 12.54 -2.74 16.38
C GLU A 34 12.94 -2.10 17.71
N ALA A 35 14.18 -2.34 18.15
CA ALA A 35 14.70 -1.74 19.38
C ALA A 35 14.70 -0.21 19.32
N ILE A 36 15.14 0.41 18.21
CA ILE A 36 15.15 1.87 18.10
C ILE A 36 13.73 2.45 17.87
N SER A 37 12.84 1.69 17.23
CA SER A 37 11.43 2.05 17.06
C SER A 37 10.72 2.14 18.42
N ALA A 38 10.94 1.15 19.29
CA ALA A 38 10.41 1.13 20.65
C ALA A 38 10.87 2.31 21.53
N GLN A 39 12.00 2.96 21.18
CA GLN A 39 12.49 4.18 21.82
C GLN A 39 11.95 5.48 21.19
N ASN A 40 11.08 5.39 20.17
CA ASN A 40 10.64 6.51 19.33
C ASN A 40 11.79 7.25 18.61
N ILE A 41 12.90 6.56 18.35
CA ILE A 41 14.03 7.15 17.59
C ILE A 41 13.69 7.25 16.11
N THR A 42 12.90 6.30 15.61
CA THR A 42 12.39 6.24 14.25
C THR A 42 10.88 6.02 14.27
N ALA A 43 10.19 6.56 13.27
CA ALA A 43 8.80 6.24 12.95
C ALA A 43 8.71 5.60 11.54
N GLY A 44 9.83 5.10 11.03
CA GLY A 44 9.93 4.59 9.67
C GLY A 44 10.25 5.66 8.63
N CYS A 45 9.94 5.35 7.38
CA CYS A 45 10.07 6.21 6.20
C CYS A 45 8.73 6.45 5.50
N ASP A 46 7.69 5.68 5.83
CA ASP A 46 6.34 5.83 5.28
C ASP A 46 5.48 6.63 6.28
N PRO A 47 5.31 7.95 6.10
CA PRO A 47 4.44 8.75 6.96
C PRO A 47 2.95 8.53 6.68
N VAL A 48 2.61 7.81 5.60
CA VAL A 48 1.25 7.52 5.18
C VAL A 48 0.76 6.31 5.96
N ASN A 49 1.35 5.14 5.76
CA ASN A 49 0.90 3.93 6.44
C ASN A 49 1.60 3.70 7.79
N GLY A 50 2.77 4.31 8.01
CA GLY A 50 3.54 4.14 9.24
C GLY A 50 4.19 2.76 9.37
N ASP A 51 4.22 1.97 8.29
CA ASP A 51 4.57 0.54 8.33
C ASP A 51 5.84 0.21 7.52
N GLN A 52 6.55 1.18 6.94
CA GLN A 52 7.84 0.93 6.28
C GLN A 52 8.99 1.62 7.00
N TYR A 53 10.12 0.92 7.12
CA TYR A 53 11.38 1.43 7.66
C TYR A 53 12.35 1.93 6.60
N CYS A 54 12.27 1.43 5.36
CA CYS A 54 13.20 1.63 4.25
C CYS A 54 14.64 1.24 4.62
N PRO A 55 14.92 -0.03 4.96
CA PRO A 55 16.21 -0.45 5.50
C PRO A 55 17.40 -0.14 4.59
N SER A 56 17.21 -0.18 3.27
CA SER A 56 18.25 -0.01 2.26
C SER A 56 18.63 1.45 1.95
N ASP A 57 17.81 2.42 2.38
CA ASP A 57 18.04 3.83 2.10
C ASP A 57 19.30 4.35 2.80
N SER A 58 20.04 5.22 2.12
CA SER A 58 21.22 5.87 2.70
C SER A 58 20.82 6.96 3.68
N VAL A 59 21.51 7.03 4.82
CA VAL A 59 21.29 8.06 5.83
C VAL A 59 22.02 9.34 5.45
N THR A 60 21.26 10.43 5.26
CA THR A 60 21.82 11.77 5.05
C THR A 60 22.30 12.39 6.36
N ARG A 61 23.16 13.41 6.28
CA ARG A 61 23.61 14.17 7.46
C ARG A 61 22.45 14.87 8.18
N ALA A 62 21.40 15.29 7.46
CA ALA A 62 20.17 15.80 8.06
C ALA A 62 19.44 14.73 8.88
N SER A 63 19.21 13.55 8.30
CA SER A 63 18.55 12.42 8.99
C SER A 63 19.35 11.93 10.19
N MET A 64 20.68 11.82 10.05
CA MET A 64 21.57 11.45 11.15
C MET A 64 21.47 12.43 12.32
N ALA A 65 21.34 13.73 12.06
CA ALA A 65 21.17 14.72 13.13
C ALA A 65 19.91 14.48 13.96
N VAL A 66 18.79 14.20 13.28
CA VAL A 66 17.52 13.88 13.96
C VAL A 66 17.63 12.58 14.74
N PHE A 67 18.20 11.52 14.16
CA PHE A 67 18.39 10.25 14.86
C PHE A 67 19.23 10.39 16.13
N LEU A 68 20.37 11.11 16.07
CA LEU A 68 21.23 11.29 17.24
C LEU A 68 20.56 12.12 18.33
N ILE A 69 19.82 13.18 17.98
CA ILE A 69 19.10 13.98 18.96
C ILE A 69 18.00 13.18 19.66
N ARG A 70 17.27 12.35 18.90
CA ARG A 70 16.28 11.41 19.46
C ARG A 70 16.93 10.39 20.38
N ALA A 71 18.01 9.76 19.93
CA ALA A 71 18.75 8.79 20.72
C ALA A 71 19.30 9.40 22.02
N LEU A 72 19.66 10.68 22.01
CA LEU A 72 20.09 11.42 23.21
C LEU A 72 18.94 11.88 24.11
N GLY A 73 17.67 11.80 23.67
CA GLY A 73 16.53 12.36 24.38
C GLY A 73 16.52 13.90 24.41
N GLU A 74 17.17 14.54 23.44
CA GLU A 74 17.39 15.99 23.40
C GLU A 74 16.31 16.75 22.60
N GLU A 75 15.24 16.09 22.15
CA GLU A 75 14.14 16.70 21.39
C GLU A 75 13.44 17.84 22.16
N GLY A 76 13.41 17.77 23.49
CA GLY A 76 12.87 18.83 24.34
C GLY A 76 13.80 20.04 24.54
N ASN A 77 15.05 19.95 24.11
CA ASN A 77 16.10 20.96 24.33
C ASN A 77 16.62 21.57 23.02
N LEU A 78 15.82 21.52 21.96
CA LEU A 78 16.19 22.05 20.65
C LEU A 78 16.31 23.59 20.70
N PRO A 79 17.46 24.16 20.29
CA PRO A 79 17.66 25.61 20.31
C PRO A 79 16.98 26.27 19.12
N GLY A 80 16.75 27.59 19.23
CA GLY A 80 16.45 28.42 18.06
C GLY A 80 17.66 28.49 17.10
N TYR A 81 17.42 28.94 15.87
CA TYR A 81 18.46 29.08 14.85
C TYR A 81 19.64 29.95 15.34
N GLN A 82 20.85 29.42 15.23
CA GLN A 82 22.11 30.08 15.62
C GLN A 82 23.01 30.36 14.41
N GLY A 83 22.84 29.64 13.31
CA GLY A 83 23.65 29.80 12.10
C GLY A 83 25.08 29.27 12.27
N TYR A 84 25.24 28.14 12.97
CA TYR A 84 26.57 27.51 13.11
C TYR A 84 27.18 27.07 11.77
N PHE A 85 26.35 26.79 10.78
CA PHE A 85 26.78 26.35 9.44
C PHE A 85 26.16 27.20 8.34
N THR A 86 26.94 27.46 7.29
CA THR A 86 26.58 28.39 6.21
C THR A 86 25.50 27.86 5.27
N ASP A 87 25.29 26.55 5.23
CA ASP A 87 24.35 25.84 4.35
C ASP A 87 23.19 25.17 5.11
N VAL A 88 22.97 25.57 6.36
CA VAL A 88 21.81 25.18 7.16
C VAL A 88 20.93 26.40 7.36
N PRO A 89 19.82 26.55 6.62
CA PRO A 89 18.89 27.66 6.78
C PRO A 89 17.87 27.40 7.91
N PRO A 90 17.26 28.44 8.49
CA PRO A 90 16.21 28.27 9.49
C PRO A 90 14.94 27.63 8.92
N GLY A 91 14.18 26.92 9.76
CA GLY A 91 12.83 26.46 9.44
C GLY A 91 12.75 25.11 8.70
N LEU A 92 13.87 24.47 8.37
CA LEU A 92 13.87 23.09 7.86
C LEU A 92 13.72 22.08 9.00
N TRP A 93 13.13 20.92 8.72
CA TRP A 93 12.80 19.86 9.69
C TRP A 93 14.00 19.34 10.51
N TYR A 94 15.22 19.47 9.99
CA TYR A 94 16.45 19.05 10.67
C TYR A 94 17.22 20.21 11.32
N THR A 95 16.82 21.46 11.09
CA THR A 95 17.62 22.65 11.45
C THR A 95 18.00 22.62 12.93
N ALA A 96 17.00 22.56 13.80
CA ALA A 96 17.21 22.66 15.24
C ALA A 96 18.06 21.48 15.76
N SER A 97 17.91 20.29 15.17
CA SER A 97 18.73 19.13 15.52
C SER A 97 20.20 19.33 15.15
N VAL A 98 20.49 19.92 13.99
CA VAL A 98 21.87 20.26 13.58
C VAL A 98 22.48 21.31 14.51
N GLU A 99 21.71 22.35 14.86
CA GLU A 99 22.15 23.37 15.81
C GLU A 99 22.46 22.75 17.18
N ARG A 100 21.57 21.88 17.68
CA ARG A 100 21.77 21.17 18.95
C ARG A 100 23.00 20.27 18.93
N LEU A 101 23.24 19.52 17.85
CA LEU A 101 24.46 18.71 17.72
C LEU A 101 25.73 19.57 17.75
N SER A 102 25.67 20.79 17.23
CA SER A 102 26.81 21.72 17.27
C SER A 102 27.05 22.25 18.68
N GLU A 103 26.00 22.64 19.42
CA GLU A 103 26.10 23.05 20.84
C GLU A 103 26.69 21.95 21.73
N LEU A 104 26.32 20.69 21.44
CA LEU A 104 26.84 19.52 22.14
C LEU A 104 28.27 19.12 21.72
N GLY A 105 28.83 19.78 20.70
CA GLY A 105 30.18 19.48 20.19
C GLY A 105 30.27 18.15 19.44
N ILE A 106 29.14 17.55 19.04
CA ILE A 106 29.08 16.27 18.33
C ILE A 106 29.46 16.47 16.85
N THR A 107 29.03 17.58 16.26
CA THR A 107 29.42 17.98 14.89
C THR A 107 30.21 19.27 14.89
N VAL A 108 31.22 19.33 14.02
CA VAL A 108 32.03 20.53 13.74
C VAL A 108 31.90 20.99 12.28
N GLY A 109 31.08 20.30 11.48
CA GLY A 109 30.95 20.55 10.04
C GLY A 109 32.24 20.28 9.27
N TYR A 110 32.37 20.93 8.12
CA TYR A 110 33.55 20.89 7.25
C TYR A 110 34.37 22.18 7.41
N GLY A 111 35.63 22.14 7.00
CA GLY A 111 36.56 23.28 7.14
C GLY A 111 36.17 24.54 6.35
N ASP A 112 35.19 24.44 5.44
CA ASP A 112 34.58 25.55 4.70
C ASP A 112 33.39 26.19 5.45
N GLY A 113 33.06 25.72 6.64
CA GLY A 113 31.92 26.18 7.44
C GLY A 113 30.57 25.57 7.07
N SER A 114 30.56 24.57 6.17
CA SER A 114 29.33 23.86 5.78
C SER A 114 29.04 22.65 6.69
N TYR A 115 27.76 22.27 6.77
CA TYR A 115 27.29 21.02 7.35
C TYR A 115 26.99 19.96 6.29
N ARG A 116 26.57 20.34 5.08
CA ARG A 116 26.19 19.46 3.96
C ARG A 116 25.02 18.52 4.28
N PRO A 117 23.83 19.04 4.63
CA PRO A 117 22.71 18.25 5.14
C PRO A 117 22.23 17.14 4.19
N GLY A 118 22.28 17.35 2.87
CA GLY A 118 21.89 16.36 1.87
C GLY A 118 22.96 15.31 1.54
N GLN A 119 24.17 15.43 2.07
CA GLN A 119 25.23 14.44 1.81
C GLN A 119 24.98 13.18 2.65
N THR A 120 25.23 12.00 2.07
CA THR A 120 25.19 10.72 2.80
C THR A 120 26.34 10.62 3.80
N VAL A 121 26.05 10.06 4.97
CA VAL A 121 27.04 9.85 6.04
C VAL A 121 27.83 8.59 5.73
N THR A 122 29.16 8.68 5.76
CA THR A 122 30.03 7.51 5.65
C THR A 122 30.16 6.77 6.98
N ARG A 123 30.48 5.47 6.95
CA ARG A 123 30.72 4.66 8.15
C ARG A 123 31.82 5.24 9.05
N ALA A 124 32.87 5.84 8.46
CA ALA A 124 33.92 6.54 9.20
C ALA A 124 33.42 7.80 9.92
N GLU A 125 32.60 8.62 9.26
CA GLU A 125 31.98 9.79 9.90
C GLU A 125 31.05 9.37 11.03
N MET A 126 30.25 8.32 10.82
CA MET A 126 29.34 7.80 11.83
C MET A 126 30.08 7.33 13.09
N ALA A 127 31.21 6.63 12.94
CA ALA A 127 32.05 6.23 14.07
C ALA A 127 32.52 7.44 14.90
N ALA A 128 32.92 8.52 14.23
CA ALA A 128 33.34 9.74 14.93
C ALA A 128 32.16 10.44 15.64
N PHE A 129 30.97 10.47 15.03
CA PHE A 129 29.78 11.03 15.68
C PHE A 129 29.38 10.23 16.93
N LEU A 130 29.32 8.90 16.83
CA LEU A 130 28.92 8.04 17.95
C LEU A 130 29.90 8.13 19.12
N LEU A 131 31.20 8.17 18.89
CA LEU A 131 32.15 8.32 20.00
C LEU A 131 32.05 9.67 20.70
N ARG A 132 31.73 10.76 19.97
CA ARG A 132 31.46 12.04 20.63
C ARG A 132 30.18 12.00 21.45
N VAL A 133 29.14 11.38 20.90
CA VAL A 133 27.88 11.11 21.61
C VAL A 133 28.12 10.33 22.90
N LEU A 134 28.98 9.30 22.86
CA LEU A 134 29.35 8.47 24.01
C LEU A 134 30.33 9.15 24.98
N GLY A 135 30.92 10.29 24.62
CA GLY A 135 31.95 10.95 25.41
C GLY A 135 33.31 10.24 25.40
N GLU A 136 33.58 9.45 24.37
CA GLU A 136 34.78 8.63 24.14
C GLU A 136 35.82 9.34 23.23
N ASP A 137 35.66 10.64 22.96
CA ASP A 137 36.62 11.47 22.23
C ASP A 137 37.51 12.27 23.21
N PRO A 138 38.86 12.15 23.18
CA PRO A 138 39.68 11.43 22.22
C PRO A 138 39.71 9.91 22.40
N ALA A 139 39.51 9.19 21.29
CA ALA A 139 39.58 7.72 21.28
C ALA A 139 41.00 7.20 21.58
N PRO A 140 41.13 5.98 22.15
CA PRO A 140 42.42 5.34 22.46
C PRO A 140 43.36 5.15 21.27
N THR A 141 44.59 4.71 21.56
CA THR A 141 45.64 4.48 20.57
C THR A 141 45.26 3.40 19.57
N PHE A 142 45.51 3.66 18.28
CA PHE A 142 45.31 2.70 17.18
C PHE A 142 46.13 1.41 17.36
N SER A 143 45.53 0.28 17.03
CA SER A 143 45.99 -1.08 17.32
C SER A 143 45.99 -2.02 16.10
N GLY A 144 45.36 -1.65 14.98
CA GLY A 144 45.38 -2.40 13.72
C GLY A 144 44.38 -3.54 13.64
N ILE A 145 43.14 -3.36 14.12
CA ILE A 145 42.10 -4.40 14.17
C ILE A 145 41.57 -4.76 12.78
N PHE A 146 41.23 -3.75 11.97
CA PHE A 146 40.64 -3.93 10.65
C PHE A 146 41.70 -3.87 9.55
N THR A 147 41.59 -4.75 8.57
CA THR A 147 42.56 -4.83 7.45
C THR A 147 42.49 -3.66 6.48
N ASP A 148 41.37 -2.92 6.46
CA ASP A 148 41.11 -1.78 5.58
C ASP A 148 41.13 -0.42 6.32
N VAL A 149 41.59 -0.39 7.57
CA VAL A 149 41.72 0.82 8.38
C VAL A 149 43.20 1.09 8.68
N SER A 150 43.64 2.32 8.42
CA SER A 150 45.01 2.76 8.67
C SER A 150 45.09 3.69 9.87
N GLY A 151 46.12 3.53 10.71
CA GLY A 151 46.42 4.43 11.81
C GLY A 151 46.79 5.86 11.38
N ALA A 152 47.11 6.06 10.09
CA ALA A 152 47.30 7.39 9.51
C ALA A 152 45.97 8.08 9.12
N ALA A 153 44.86 7.33 9.06
CA ALA A 153 43.55 7.89 8.73
C ALA A 153 42.98 8.65 9.95
N TRP A 154 42.36 9.81 9.71
CA TRP A 154 41.77 10.63 10.77
C TRP A 154 40.71 9.88 11.60
N TYR A 155 40.03 8.90 10.99
CA TYR A 155 38.99 8.09 11.61
C TYR A 155 39.52 6.80 12.28
N GLY A 156 40.79 6.42 12.06
CA GLY A 156 41.28 5.08 12.39
C GLY A 156 41.05 4.67 13.85
N ARG A 157 41.36 5.57 14.79
CA ARG A 157 41.12 5.37 16.23
C ARG A 157 39.64 5.29 16.61
N TYR A 158 38.77 6.04 15.91
CA TYR A 158 37.34 6.06 16.21
C TYR A 158 36.69 4.73 15.81
N VAL A 159 37.08 4.20 14.66
CA VAL A 159 36.59 2.91 14.15
C VAL A 159 36.95 1.76 15.07
N GLU A 160 38.20 1.70 15.54
CA GLU A 160 38.62 0.63 16.45
C GLU A 160 37.96 0.72 17.81
N GLN A 161 37.83 1.92 18.37
CA GLN A 161 37.13 2.08 19.65
C GLN A 161 35.65 1.72 19.53
N LEU A 162 34.99 2.04 18.41
CA LEU A 162 33.61 1.60 18.16
C LEU A 162 33.48 0.07 18.16
N TYR A 163 34.44 -0.64 17.58
CA TYR A 163 34.50 -2.11 17.60
C TYR A 163 34.77 -2.66 19.01
N LEU A 164 35.70 -2.05 19.76
CA LEU A 164 36.02 -2.46 21.13
C LEU A 164 34.86 -2.25 22.11
N LEU A 165 34.01 -1.26 21.86
CA LEU A 165 32.76 -1.05 22.59
C LEU A 165 31.65 -2.03 22.18
N GLY A 166 31.88 -2.90 21.18
CA GLY A 166 30.90 -3.87 20.70
C GLY A 166 29.78 -3.27 19.86
N ILE A 167 29.90 -2.01 19.42
CA ILE A 167 28.85 -1.30 18.66
C ILE A 167 28.84 -1.73 17.19
N THR A 168 29.95 -2.29 16.68
CA THR A 168 30.05 -2.78 15.31
C THR A 168 30.91 -4.04 15.21
N SER A 169 30.54 -4.94 14.29
CA SER A 169 31.34 -6.10 13.87
C SER A 169 32.15 -5.85 12.58
N GLY A 170 32.01 -4.67 11.96
CA GLY A 170 32.51 -4.41 10.61
C GLY A 170 31.53 -4.81 9.50
N CYS A 171 31.97 -4.70 8.25
CA CYS A 171 31.21 -5.05 7.04
C CYS A 171 31.57 -6.46 6.51
N ASP A 172 32.65 -7.06 7.00
CA ASP A 172 33.13 -8.38 6.61
C ASP A 172 33.92 -8.95 7.78
N THR A 173 33.85 -10.27 7.98
CA THR A 173 34.52 -10.98 9.07
C THR A 173 35.76 -11.75 8.61
N SER A 174 35.96 -11.95 7.30
CA SER A 174 37.10 -12.71 6.79
C SER A 174 37.52 -12.30 5.36
N PRO A 175 38.48 -11.35 5.20
CA PRO A 175 39.20 -10.65 6.27
C PRO A 175 38.30 -9.66 7.01
N LEU A 176 38.61 -9.39 8.28
CA LEU A 176 37.89 -8.40 9.07
C LEU A 176 38.06 -7.01 8.44
N ARG A 177 36.95 -6.41 7.98
CA ARG A 177 36.90 -5.10 7.32
C ARG A 177 35.83 -4.20 7.91
N PHE A 178 36.07 -2.89 7.93
CA PHE A 178 35.11 -1.90 8.41
C PHE A 178 34.35 -1.19 7.28
N CYS A 179 34.92 -1.10 6.07
CA CYS A 179 34.40 -0.37 4.92
C CYS A 179 34.18 1.14 5.21
N PRO A 180 35.21 1.90 5.60
CA PRO A 180 35.07 3.26 6.14
C PRO A 180 34.41 4.27 5.19
N SER A 181 34.57 4.10 3.87
CA SER A 181 33.99 4.99 2.85
C SER A 181 32.57 4.60 2.42
N GLY A 182 32.03 3.46 2.89
CA GLY A 182 30.67 3.04 2.56
C GLY A 182 29.66 4.01 3.17
N ALA A 183 28.59 4.31 2.42
CA ALA A 183 27.45 5.06 2.95
C ALA A 183 26.72 4.19 4.00
N VAL A 184 26.32 4.80 5.11
CA VAL A 184 25.52 4.13 6.13
C VAL A 184 24.09 4.03 5.63
N ARG A 185 23.57 2.81 5.56
CA ARG A 185 22.15 2.54 5.31
C ARG A 185 21.33 2.66 6.59
N ARG A 186 20.01 2.81 6.48
CA ARG A 186 19.11 2.95 7.64
C ARG A 186 19.13 1.72 8.55
N ASP A 187 19.22 0.52 8.00
CA ASP A 187 19.36 -0.74 8.74
C ASP A 187 20.67 -0.79 9.58
N GLU A 188 21.79 -0.40 8.98
CA GLU A 188 23.09 -0.29 9.64
C GLU A 188 23.07 0.81 10.73
N MET A 189 22.38 1.92 10.46
CA MET A 189 22.19 2.99 11.45
C MET A 189 21.42 2.49 12.67
N ALA A 190 20.39 1.67 12.50
CA ALA A 190 19.67 1.07 13.62
C ALA A 190 20.60 0.22 14.50
N THR A 191 21.46 -0.58 13.88
CA THR A 191 22.46 -1.38 14.61
C THR A 191 23.43 -0.51 15.38
N PHE A 192 23.95 0.56 14.77
CA PHE A 192 24.85 1.48 15.44
C PHE A 192 24.20 2.18 16.64
N LEU A 193 22.96 2.67 16.49
CA LEU A 193 22.24 3.35 17.56
C LEU A 193 21.85 2.38 18.67
N SER A 194 21.30 1.21 18.32
CA SER A 194 20.95 0.15 19.27
C SER A 194 22.18 -0.27 20.09
N GLY A 195 23.32 -0.48 19.44
CA GLY A 195 24.58 -0.80 20.11
C GLY A 195 25.09 0.32 21.03
N ALA A 196 25.09 1.57 20.54
CA ALA A 196 25.55 2.72 21.33
C ALA A 196 24.66 3.01 22.55
N LEU A 197 23.36 2.73 22.46
CA LEU A 197 22.38 2.88 23.54
C LEU A 197 22.35 1.68 24.50
N GLY A 198 23.02 0.57 24.17
CA GLY A 198 22.93 -0.67 24.93
C GLY A 198 21.51 -1.26 24.94
N LEU A 199 20.73 -1.02 23.88
CA LEU A 199 19.42 -1.65 23.72
C LEU A 199 19.60 -3.15 23.50
N THR A 200 18.60 -3.93 23.88
CA THR A 200 18.55 -5.36 23.56
C THR A 200 17.77 -5.52 22.26
N PRO A 201 18.42 -5.87 21.13
CA PRO A 201 17.70 -6.21 19.91
C PRO A 201 16.86 -7.45 20.17
N ASP A 202 15.57 -7.37 19.89
CA ASP A 202 14.66 -8.52 19.90
C ASP A 202 14.16 -8.71 18.48
N VAL A 203 14.49 -9.85 17.87
CA VAL A 203 14.03 -10.16 16.52
C VAL A 203 12.60 -10.71 16.67
N PRO A 204 11.59 -10.05 16.08
CA PRO A 204 10.24 -10.57 16.03
C PRO A 204 10.20 -12.03 15.58
N PRO A 205 9.21 -12.82 16.00
CA PRO A 205 8.94 -14.08 15.34
C PRO A 205 8.75 -13.82 13.84
N GLY A 206 9.43 -14.58 12.97
CA GLY A 206 9.22 -14.43 11.54
C GLY A 206 7.74 -14.63 11.18
N ARG A 207 7.20 -13.82 10.27
CA ARG A 207 5.82 -14.02 9.80
C ARG A 207 5.67 -15.44 9.28
N PRO A 208 4.59 -16.15 9.63
CA PRO A 208 4.29 -17.42 9.01
C PRO A 208 4.21 -17.24 7.49
N SER A 209 4.93 -18.07 6.74
CA SER A 209 4.92 -18.00 5.27
C SER A 209 3.63 -18.60 4.75
N ALA A 210 3.04 -17.96 3.73
CA ALA A 210 1.86 -18.49 3.07
C ALA A 210 2.12 -19.88 2.47
N GLY A 211 3.34 -20.17 2.00
CA GLY A 211 3.70 -21.50 1.48
C GLY A 211 3.65 -22.64 2.52
N ALA A 212 3.43 -22.34 3.80
CA ALA A 212 3.28 -23.33 4.87
C ALA A 212 1.83 -23.79 5.09
N VAL A 213 0.85 -23.18 4.42
CA VAL A 213 -0.58 -23.54 4.51
C VAL A 213 -1.08 -24.05 3.17
N THR A 214 -2.03 -24.98 3.20
CA THR A 214 -2.84 -25.39 2.05
C THR A 214 -4.22 -24.76 2.14
N LEU A 215 -4.83 -24.45 1.00
CA LEU A 215 -6.16 -23.83 0.95
C LEU A 215 -7.21 -24.76 0.33
N ASP A 216 -8.49 -24.49 0.61
CA ASP A 216 -9.64 -25.13 -0.03
C ASP A 216 -10.75 -24.09 -0.32
N LEU A 217 -11.71 -24.45 -1.16
CA LEU A 217 -12.89 -23.64 -1.49
C LEU A 217 -14.14 -24.23 -0.82
N GLU A 218 -14.65 -23.53 0.20
CA GLU A 218 -15.93 -23.85 0.81
C GLU A 218 -17.07 -23.22 0.01
N ILE A 219 -18.06 -24.01 -0.43
CA ILE A 219 -19.25 -23.48 -1.10
C ILE A 219 -20.13 -22.71 -0.11
N VAL A 220 -20.36 -21.44 -0.40
CA VAL A 220 -21.20 -20.53 0.41
C VAL A 220 -22.59 -20.39 -0.19
N ALA A 221 -22.67 -20.24 -1.51
CA ALA A 221 -23.93 -20.12 -2.24
C ALA A 221 -23.80 -20.74 -3.63
N THR A 222 -24.92 -21.26 -4.15
CA THR A 222 -25.05 -21.78 -5.52
C THR A 222 -26.41 -21.39 -6.09
N GLY A 223 -26.60 -21.59 -7.40
CA GLY A 223 -27.87 -21.31 -8.08
C GLY A 223 -28.12 -19.82 -8.34
N LEU A 224 -27.07 -19.01 -8.28
CA LEU A 224 -27.05 -17.65 -8.79
C LEU A 224 -26.94 -17.69 -10.32
N GLN A 225 -27.31 -16.61 -11.01
CA GLN A 225 -27.29 -16.63 -12.47
C GLN A 225 -25.90 -16.29 -13.02
N GLN A 226 -25.29 -15.22 -12.54
CA GLN A 226 -23.95 -14.75 -12.88
C GLN A 226 -23.45 -13.80 -11.77
N PRO A 227 -23.00 -14.33 -10.62
CA PRO A 227 -22.47 -13.50 -9.55
C PRO A 227 -21.17 -12.82 -10.02
N VAL A 228 -21.09 -11.51 -9.80
CA VAL A 228 -19.96 -10.70 -10.22
C VAL A 228 -19.34 -9.93 -9.07
N PHE A 229 -19.93 -9.90 -7.88
CA PHE A 229 -19.29 -9.28 -6.72
C PHE A 229 -19.91 -9.81 -5.43
N VAL A 230 -19.15 -9.78 -4.34
CA VAL A 230 -19.62 -10.12 -3.00
C VAL A 230 -18.97 -9.18 -1.99
N ASP A 231 -19.75 -8.68 -1.04
CA ASP A 231 -19.27 -7.76 -0.01
C ASP A 231 -20.13 -7.85 1.25
N ALA A 232 -19.63 -7.31 2.36
CA ALA A 232 -20.35 -7.19 3.62
C ALA A 232 -20.09 -5.82 4.26
N PRO A 233 -21.11 -5.15 4.82
CA PRO A 233 -20.89 -3.95 5.60
C PRO A 233 -20.17 -4.28 6.91
N ALA A 234 -19.37 -3.33 7.41
CA ALA A 234 -18.67 -3.49 8.68
C ALA A 234 -19.65 -3.80 9.83
N GLY A 235 -19.34 -4.87 10.59
CA GLY A 235 -20.15 -5.32 11.71
C GLY A 235 -21.45 -6.08 11.35
N ASP A 236 -21.61 -6.47 10.08
CA ASP A 236 -22.71 -7.29 9.60
C ASP A 236 -22.17 -8.65 9.09
N ASP A 237 -22.68 -9.74 9.63
CA ASP A 237 -22.23 -11.11 9.28
C ASP A 237 -22.87 -11.62 7.98
N ARG A 238 -23.73 -10.83 7.34
CA ARG A 238 -24.37 -11.18 6.06
C ARG A 238 -23.46 -10.88 4.90
N LEU A 239 -23.58 -11.71 3.86
CA LEU A 239 -22.94 -11.47 2.57
C LEU A 239 -23.96 -10.98 1.56
N PHE A 240 -23.61 -9.93 0.84
CA PHE A 240 -24.40 -9.35 -0.24
C PHE A 240 -23.72 -9.64 -1.56
N ILE A 241 -24.42 -10.38 -2.42
CA ILE A 241 -23.87 -10.89 -3.67
C ILE A 241 -24.55 -10.15 -4.82
N VAL A 242 -23.75 -9.45 -5.62
CA VAL A 242 -24.20 -8.81 -6.86
C VAL A 242 -24.32 -9.86 -7.94
N ASP A 243 -25.54 -10.09 -8.42
CA ASP A 243 -25.85 -10.98 -9.54
C ASP A 243 -26.12 -10.12 -10.79
N GLN A 244 -25.26 -10.28 -11.81
CA GLN A 244 -25.15 -9.39 -12.98
C GLN A 244 -26.47 -9.07 -13.70
N PRO A 245 -27.48 -9.98 -13.77
CA PRO A 245 -28.77 -9.66 -14.38
C PRO A 245 -29.54 -8.52 -13.71
N GLY A 246 -29.20 -8.12 -12.48
CA GLY A 246 -29.81 -6.96 -11.81
C GLY A 246 -30.40 -7.25 -10.43
N THR A 247 -29.86 -8.23 -9.70
CA THR A 247 -30.29 -8.48 -8.31
C THR A 247 -29.12 -8.48 -7.34
N ILE A 248 -29.35 -8.01 -6.11
CA ILE A 248 -28.46 -8.25 -4.99
C ILE A 248 -29.07 -9.36 -4.13
N ARG A 249 -28.33 -10.42 -3.88
CA ARG A 249 -28.75 -11.59 -3.09
C ARG A 249 -28.08 -11.55 -1.72
N VAL A 250 -28.69 -12.20 -0.72
CA VAL A 250 -28.17 -12.19 0.66
C VAL A 250 -27.96 -13.61 1.13
N VAL A 251 -26.78 -13.90 1.66
CA VAL A 251 -26.55 -15.03 2.56
C VAL A 251 -26.69 -14.50 3.98
N ASP A 252 -27.64 -15.04 4.74
CA ASP A 252 -27.90 -14.60 6.11
C ASP A 252 -26.86 -15.14 7.11
N ASN A 253 -26.93 -14.68 8.36
CA ASN A 253 -26.00 -15.07 9.43
C ASN A 253 -26.02 -16.57 9.77
N THR A 254 -26.96 -17.35 9.22
CA THR A 254 -27.01 -18.80 9.36
C THR A 254 -26.30 -19.53 8.21
N GLY A 255 -25.74 -18.79 7.26
CA GLY A 255 -25.14 -19.31 6.03
C GLY A 255 -26.16 -19.64 4.95
N LYS A 256 -27.40 -19.14 5.05
CA LYS A 256 -28.47 -19.49 4.11
C LYS A 256 -28.69 -18.38 3.07
N LEU A 257 -28.65 -18.75 1.78
CA LEU A 257 -29.08 -17.88 0.70
C LEU A 257 -30.59 -17.59 0.80
N LEU A 258 -30.95 -16.32 0.93
CA LEU A 258 -32.34 -15.87 0.99
C LEU A 258 -33.04 -16.01 -0.37
N GLY A 259 -34.32 -16.41 -0.31
CA GLY A 259 -35.16 -16.60 -1.50
C GLY A 259 -35.60 -15.29 -2.14
N THR A 260 -35.73 -14.21 -1.35
CA THR A 260 -36.03 -12.86 -1.86
C THR A 260 -34.74 -12.07 -1.98
N PRO A 261 -34.48 -11.39 -3.10
CA PRO A 261 -33.30 -10.55 -3.25
C PRO A 261 -33.39 -9.31 -2.34
N PHE A 262 -32.23 -8.81 -1.90
CA PHE A 262 -32.11 -7.52 -1.21
C PHE A 262 -32.56 -6.36 -2.10
N LEU A 263 -32.15 -6.38 -3.37
CA LEU A 263 -32.52 -5.41 -4.39
C LEU A 263 -32.83 -6.16 -5.69
N ASP A 264 -33.90 -5.78 -6.38
CA ASP A 264 -34.24 -6.27 -7.72
C ASP A 264 -34.53 -5.08 -8.64
N ILE A 265 -33.61 -4.83 -9.56
CA ILE A 265 -33.68 -3.76 -10.56
C ILE A 265 -33.52 -4.31 -11.98
N ARG A 266 -33.84 -5.59 -12.21
CA ARG A 266 -33.72 -6.24 -13.52
C ARG A 266 -34.45 -5.51 -14.65
N ALA A 267 -35.52 -4.79 -14.31
CA ALA A 267 -36.28 -3.99 -15.27
C ALA A 267 -35.52 -2.73 -15.77
N GLU A 268 -34.49 -2.30 -15.05
CA GLU A 268 -33.68 -1.11 -15.35
C GLU A 268 -32.31 -1.47 -15.94
N VAL A 269 -31.91 -2.74 -15.88
CA VAL A 269 -30.57 -3.22 -16.21
C VAL A 269 -30.52 -3.80 -17.62
N GLN A 270 -29.54 -3.39 -18.42
CA GLN A 270 -29.18 -4.10 -19.64
C GLN A 270 -28.18 -5.21 -19.33
N PHE A 271 -28.65 -6.45 -19.30
CA PHE A 271 -27.80 -7.63 -19.08
C PHE A 271 -27.30 -8.20 -20.41
N SER A 272 -26.01 -7.97 -20.74
CA SER A 272 -25.38 -8.48 -21.96
C SER A 272 -23.87 -8.23 -21.96
N GLY A 273 -23.07 -9.29 -22.02
CA GLY A 273 -21.61 -9.18 -22.06
C GLY A 273 -21.07 -8.61 -20.74
N GLU A 274 -20.32 -7.51 -20.83
CA GLU A 274 -19.81 -6.79 -19.66
C GLU A 274 -20.87 -5.87 -19.01
N ARG A 275 -22.05 -5.72 -19.63
CA ARG A 275 -23.15 -4.90 -19.09
C ARG A 275 -24.02 -5.67 -18.12
N GLY A 276 -24.44 -4.99 -17.06
CA GLY A 276 -25.32 -5.52 -16.04
C GLY A 276 -25.29 -4.68 -14.78
N LEU A 277 -25.67 -5.26 -13.64
CA LEU A 277 -25.33 -4.74 -12.33
C LEU A 277 -23.94 -5.25 -11.95
N LEU A 278 -22.97 -4.35 -11.79
CA LEU A 278 -21.54 -4.69 -11.81
C LEU A 278 -20.83 -4.55 -10.47
N GLY A 279 -21.30 -3.65 -9.61
CA GLY A 279 -20.70 -3.43 -8.30
C GLY A 279 -21.63 -2.75 -7.32
N MET A 280 -21.24 -2.81 -6.05
CA MET A 280 -21.91 -2.12 -4.96
C MET A 280 -20.90 -1.66 -3.91
N ALA A 281 -21.28 -0.68 -3.11
CA ALA A 281 -20.53 -0.29 -1.92
C ALA A 281 -21.49 0.12 -0.81
N PHE A 282 -21.20 -0.30 0.42
CA PHE A 282 -21.90 0.21 1.60
C PHE A 282 -21.29 1.54 2.04
N HIS A 283 -22.13 2.47 2.47
CA HIS A 283 -21.64 3.68 3.13
C HIS A 283 -20.84 3.32 4.40
N PRO A 284 -19.77 4.05 4.77
CA PRO A 284 -19.03 3.78 6.02
C PRO A 284 -19.95 3.79 7.25
N ASP A 285 -20.92 4.72 7.29
CA ASP A 285 -21.97 4.80 8.32
C ASP A 285 -23.23 3.93 8.04
N TYR A 286 -23.14 2.88 7.21
CA TYR A 286 -24.31 2.07 6.79
C TYR A 286 -25.17 1.59 7.96
N ALA A 287 -24.55 1.17 9.07
CA ALA A 287 -25.24 0.72 10.27
C ALA A 287 -26.22 1.77 10.84
N THR A 288 -25.99 3.06 10.57
CA THR A 288 -26.82 4.16 11.08
C THR A 288 -27.71 4.79 9.99
N ASN A 289 -27.21 4.90 8.76
CA ASN A 289 -27.91 5.63 7.69
C ASN A 289 -28.56 4.71 6.64
N GLY A 290 -28.21 3.42 6.63
CA GLY A 290 -28.71 2.42 5.70
C GLY A 290 -28.38 2.68 4.23
N LYS A 291 -27.46 3.60 3.91
CA LYS A 291 -27.13 3.99 2.53
C LYS A 291 -26.18 2.98 1.88
N PHE A 292 -26.47 2.61 0.66
CA PHE A 292 -25.56 1.83 -0.18
C PHE A 292 -25.68 2.29 -1.63
N TYR A 293 -24.68 1.95 -2.43
CA TYR A 293 -24.50 2.47 -3.78
C TYR A 293 -24.33 1.31 -4.74
N VAL A 294 -24.81 1.48 -5.97
CA VAL A 294 -24.69 0.48 -7.03
C VAL A 294 -24.20 1.11 -8.33
N ASN A 295 -23.45 0.32 -9.10
CA ASN A 295 -23.03 0.63 -10.46
C ASN A 295 -23.68 -0.38 -11.41
N PHE A 296 -24.48 0.10 -12.36
CA PHE A 296 -25.08 -0.75 -13.39
C PHE A 296 -25.16 -0.06 -14.76
N THR A 297 -25.25 -0.87 -15.81
CA THR A 297 -25.60 -0.39 -17.15
C THR A 297 -27.11 -0.41 -17.34
N ASP A 298 -27.70 0.74 -17.68
CA ASP A 298 -29.13 0.84 -17.91
C ASP A 298 -29.58 0.32 -19.28
N THR A 299 -30.89 0.33 -19.54
CA THR A 299 -31.47 -0.14 -20.81
C THR A 299 -31.08 0.68 -22.04
N SER A 300 -30.51 1.88 -21.87
CA SER A 300 -29.97 2.71 -22.94
C SER A 300 -28.50 2.38 -23.24
N GLY A 301 -27.83 1.67 -22.32
CA GLY A 301 -26.41 1.38 -22.38
C GLY A 301 -25.55 2.27 -21.49
N ASP A 302 -26.15 3.23 -20.76
CA ASP A 302 -25.42 4.20 -19.95
C ASP A 302 -25.04 3.59 -18.60
N THR A 303 -23.88 3.99 -18.06
CA THR A 303 -23.51 3.65 -16.68
C THR A 303 -24.23 4.55 -15.69
N GLN A 304 -24.84 3.93 -14.69
CA GLN A 304 -25.61 4.57 -13.63
C GLN A 304 -24.92 4.32 -12.29
N ILE A 305 -24.58 5.40 -11.57
CA ILE A 305 -24.15 5.33 -10.17
C ILE A 305 -25.30 5.85 -9.31
N VAL A 306 -25.81 4.99 -8.42
CA VAL A 306 -27.08 5.22 -7.73
C VAL A 306 -26.98 4.90 -6.25
N GLU A 307 -27.46 5.81 -5.40
CA GLU A 307 -27.74 5.55 -3.98
C GLU A 307 -29.11 4.91 -3.81
N TYR A 308 -29.17 3.90 -2.95
CA TYR A 308 -30.37 3.38 -2.32
C TYR A 308 -30.23 3.39 -0.80
N ARG A 309 -31.34 3.12 -0.11
CA ARG A 309 -31.37 2.96 1.34
C ARG A 309 -32.05 1.67 1.74
N LEU A 310 -31.70 1.19 2.93
CA LEU A 310 -32.35 0.09 3.60
C LEU A 310 -33.85 0.37 3.80
N SER A 311 -34.67 -0.66 3.64
CA SER A 311 -36.05 -0.64 4.10
C SER A 311 -36.13 -0.83 5.62
N PRO A 312 -37.32 -0.74 6.24
CA PRO A 312 -37.48 -1.17 7.65
C PRO A 312 -37.14 -2.65 7.89
N ASP A 313 -37.18 -3.50 6.85
CA ASP A 313 -36.60 -4.84 6.88
C ASP A 313 -35.12 -4.74 6.51
N PRO A 314 -34.19 -5.11 7.42
CA PRO A 314 -32.76 -5.00 7.16
C PRO A 314 -32.28 -5.93 6.04
N SER A 315 -33.08 -6.91 5.61
CA SER A 315 -32.76 -7.82 4.51
C SER A 315 -33.30 -7.35 3.16
N MET A 316 -33.87 -6.13 3.09
CA MET A 316 -34.37 -5.55 1.85
C MET A 316 -34.00 -4.07 1.71
N ALA A 317 -33.62 -3.69 0.50
CA ALA A 317 -33.53 -2.30 0.09
C ALA A 317 -34.93 -1.68 -0.08
N ALA A 318 -35.00 -0.36 -0.07
CA ALA A 318 -36.18 0.42 -0.44
C ALA A 318 -35.95 1.08 -1.82
N PRO A 319 -36.37 0.46 -2.94
CA PRO A 319 -36.14 1.03 -4.28
C PRO A 319 -36.69 2.44 -4.48
N SER A 320 -37.72 2.83 -3.72
CA SER A 320 -38.30 4.19 -3.77
C SER A 320 -37.37 5.29 -3.26
N THR A 321 -36.27 4.96 -2.58
CA THR A 321 -35.28 5.94 -2.11
C THR A 321 -34.19 6.23 -3.14
N LYS A 322 -34.33 5.69 -4.36
CA LYS A 322 -33.36 5.84 -5.45
C LYS A 322 -32.94 7.30 -5.62
N ARG A 323 -31.63 7.56 -5.56
CA ARG A 323 -31.00 8.84 -5.92
C ARG A 323 -29.89 8.59 -6.94
N VAL A 324 -30.08 9.07 -8.16
CA VAL A 324 -29.05 9.00 -9.21
C VAL A 324 -27.96 10.01 -8.86
N LEU A 325 -26.71 9.55 -8.82
CA LEU A 325 -25.52 10.37 -8.60
C LEU A 325 -24.90 10.76 -9.92
N LEU A 326 -24.58 9.78 -10.76
CA LEU A 326 -23.94 9.96 -12.06
C LEU A 326 -24.67 9.16 -13.13
N VAL A 327 -24.75 9.74 -14.33
CA VAL A 327 -25.13 9.07 -15.58
C VAL A 327 -23.99 9.31 -16.56
N ILE A 328 -23.40 8.23 -17.08
CA ILE A 328 -22.23 8.30 -17.95
C ILE A 328 -22.56 7.52 -19.23
N ASP A 329 -22.63 8.23 -20.35
CA ASP A 329 -22.80 7.64 -21.68
C ASP A 329 -21.66 6.67 -21.98
N GLN A 330 -21.96 5.50 -22.52
CA GLN A 330 -20.95 4.49 -22.85
C GLN A 330 -20.81 4.36 -24.37
N PRO A 331 -19.61 4.65 -24.94
CA PRO A 331 -19.43 4.61 -26.38
C PRO A 331 -19.41 3.18 -26.95
N ALA A 332 -19.21 2.16 -26.11
CA ALA A 332 -19.39 0.75 -26.47
C ALA A 332 -20.00 -0.07 -25.31
N GLY A 333 -20.40 -1.31 -25.63
CA GLY A 333 -20.99 -2.25 -24.66
C GLY A 333 -19.98 -3.03 -23.81
N ASN A 334 -18.72 -2.58 -23.77
CA ASN A 334 -17.63 -3.19 -23.01
C ASN A 334 -16.73 -2.10 -22.40
N HIS A 335 -15.83 -2.52 -21.50
CA HIS A 335 -15.01 -1.69 -20.62
C HIS A 335 -15.85 -0.75 -19.73
N ASN A 336 -16.90 -1.30 -19.14
CA ASN A 336 -17.81 -0.56 -18.28
C ASN A 336 -17.26 -0.33 -16.86
N GLY A 337 -16.10 -0.90 -16.51
CA GLY A 337 -15.59 -0.93 -15.14
C GLY A 337 -16.57 -1.66 -14.23
N GLY A 338 -16.97 -1.02 -13.13
CA GLY A 338 -18.05 -1.53 -12.29
C GLY A 338 -17.80 -1.45 -10.79
N MET A 339 -16.53 -1.43 -10.39
CA MET A 339 -16.18 -1.42 -8.97
C MET A 339 -16.54 -0.08 -8.31
N LEU A 340 -17.07 -0.19 -7.08
CA LEU A 340 -17.32 0.90 -6.16
C LEU A 340 -16.64 0.55 -4.83
N ALA A 341 -15.96 1.51 -4.22
CA ALA A 341 -15.52 1.34 -2.84
C ALA A 341 -15.41 2.70 -2.15
N PHE A 342 -15.55 2.71 -0.82
CA PHE A 342 -15.20 3.88 -0.03
C PHE A 342 -13.72 3.86 0.32
N GLY A 343 -13.04 4.99 0.09
CA GLY A 343 -11.69 5.18 0.56
C GLY A 343 -11.63 5.42 2.07
N PRO A 344 -10.44 5.36 2.68
CA PRO A 344 -10.25 5.70 4.10
C PRO A 344 -10.56 7.18 4.41
N ASP A 345 -10.67 8.02 3.38
CA ASP A 345 -11.11 9.41 3.46
C ASP A 345 -12.64 9.57 3.53
N GLY A 346 -13.40 8.47 3.47
CA GLY A 346 -14.87 8.47 3.50
C GLY A 346 -15.52 8.87 2.18
N LEU A 347 -14.75 8.97 1.09
CA LEU A 347 -15.24 9.34 -0.23
C LEU A 347 -15.53 8.10 -1.08
N LEU A 348 -16.47 8.21 -2.03
CA LEU A 348 -16.81 7.13 -2.94
C LEU A 348 -15.90 7.16 -4.17
N TYR A 349 -15.18 6.05 -4.38
CA TYR A 349 -14.35 5.80 -5.55
C TYR A 349 -15.10 4.93 -6.56
N ILE A 350 -14.96 5.25 -7.84
CA ILE A 350 -15.73 4.63 -8.93
C ILE A 350 -14.78 4.25 -10.06
N ALA A 351 -14.77 2.99 -10.45
CA ALA A 351 -13.99 2.51 -11.59
C ALA A 351 -14.73 2.68 -12.91
N MET A 352 -14.10 3.38 -13.86
CA MET A 352 -14.60 3.58 -15.21
C MET A 352 -13.53 3.18 -16.24
N GLY A 353 -13.85 2.21 -17.09
CA GLY A 353 -13.01 1.89 -18.24
C GLY A 353 -13.02 2.99 -19.30
N ASP A 354 -12.15 2.85 -20.31
CA ASP A 354 -11.98 3.78 -21.43
C ASP A 354 -13.21 3.85 -22.37
N GLY A 355 -14.28 3.12 -22.07
CA GLY A 355 -15.51 3.09 -22.84
C GLY A 355 -15.51 2.09 -23.99
N GLY A 356 -14.47 1.25 -24.09
CA GLY A 356 -14.51 0.04 -24.89
C GLY A 356 -13.97 0.18 -26.31
N GLY A 357 -14.29 -0.82 -27.12
CA GLY A 357 -13.60 -1.04 -28.40
C GLY A 357 -12.17 -1.57 -28.20
N GLY A 358 -11.35 -1.48 -29.24
CA GLY A 358 -9.96 -1.95 -29.21
C GLY A 358 -8.98 -0.81 -29.46
N GLY A 359 -7.91 -0.77 -28.67
CA GLY A 359 -6.81 0.17 -28.84
C GLY A 359 -7.20 1.64 -28.63
N ASP A 360 -8.01 1.88 -27.60
CA ASP A 360 -8.49 3.22 -27.21
C ASP A 360 -9.10 3.99 -28.38
N THR A 361 -9.99 3.35 -29.15
CA THR A 361 -10.55 3.92 -30.38
C THR A 361 -11.34 5.22 -30.15
N TYR A 362 -11.76 5.48 -28.91
CA TYR A 362 -12.45 6.70 -28.49
C TYR A 362 -11.51 7.74 -27.87
N GLY A 363 -10.23 7.40 -27.69
CA GLY A 363 -9.20 8.29 -27.18
C GLY A 363 -9.44 8.73 -25.74
N ASN A 364 -9.99 7.85 -24.91
CA ASN A 364 -10.39 8.14 -23.55
C ASN A 364 -9.29 7.83 -22.53
N GLY A 365 -8.38 6.89 -22.81
CA GLY A 365 -7.35 6.48 -21.84
C GLY A 365 -6.54 7.65 -21.29
N GLN A 366 -6.19 8.62 -22.14
CA GLN A 366 -5.43 9.82 -21.75
C GLN A 366 -6.25 11.11 -21.69
N ASN A 367 -7.57 11.03 -21.93
CA ASN A 367 -8.41 12.22 -22.04
C ASN A 367 -9.05 12.57 -20.70
N THR A 368 -8.43 13.51 -19.99
CA THR A 368 -8.91 13.98 -18.69
C THR A 368 -10.20 14.82 -18.76
N SER A 369 -10.77 15.06 -19.95
CA SER A 369 -12.03 15.80 -20.11
C SER A 369 -13.27 14.91 -20.14
N THR A 370 -13.11 13.58 -20.06
CA THR A 370 -14.21 12.62 -19.94
C THR A 370 -14.09 11.83 -18.64
N LEU A 371 -15.16 11.17 -18.22
CA LEU A 371 -15.15 10.32 -17.02
C LEU A 371 -14.66 8.89 -17.29
N HIS A 372 -14.17 8.61 -18.50
CA HIS A 372 -13.70 7.30 -18.92
C HIS A 372 -12.20 7.15 -18.68
N GLY A 373 -11.73 5.91 -18.63
CA GLY A 373 -10.32 5.57 -18.45
C GLY A 373 -9.77 6.13 -17.14
N ALA A 374 -10.58 6.11 -16.09
CA ALA A 374 -10.32 6.81 -14.83
C ALA A 374 -10.89 6.07 -13.61
N LEU A 375 -10.28 6.30 -12.46
CA LEU A 375 -10.97 6.18 -11.18
C LEU A 375 -11.49 7.56 -10.79
N LEU A 376 -12.79 7.66 -10.54
CA LEU A 376 -13.44 8.88 -10.07
C LEU A 376 -13.49 8.89 -8.55
N ARG A 377 -13.55 10.09 -7.94
CA ARG A 377 -13.75 10.27 -6.50
C ARG A 377 -14.76 11.38 -6.22
N ILE A 378 -15.85 11.03 -5.54
CA ILE A 378 -16.95 11.95 -5.21
C ILE A 378 -17.32 11.93 -3.72
N ASP A 379 -17.87 13.03 -3.23
CA ASP A 379 -18.44 13.17 -1.89
C ASP A 379 -19.97 13.02 -1.95
N VAL A 380 -20.48 11.91 -1.42
CA VAL A 380 -21.90 11.55 -1.43
C VAL A 380 -22.70 12.15 -0.27
N ASP A 381 -22.02 12.71 0.73
CA ASP A 381 -22.59 13.37 1.91
C ASP A 381 -22.57 14.90 1.80
N GLY A 382 -21.86 15.44 0.81
CA GLY A 382 -21.83 16.86 0.47
C GLY A 382 -23.11 17.37 -0.23
N ALA A 383 -22.92 18.35 -1.12
CA ALA A 383 -24.01 18.93 -1.90
C ALA A 383 -24.75 17.87 -2.73
N LEU A 384 -26.03 18.07 -3.00
CA LEU A 384 -26.81 17.14 -3.83
C LEU A 384 -26.62 17.45 -5.33
N PRO A 385 -26.55 16.43 -6.22
CA PRO A 385 -26.70 14.99 -5.92
C PRO A 385 -25.45 14.36 -5.28
N TYR A 386 -24.27 14.91 -5.53
CA TYR A 386 -22.99 14.68 -4.86
C TYR A 386 -22.16 15.98 -4.95
N ALA A 387 -21.11 16.10 -4.14
CA ALA A 387 -20.10 17.14 -4.28
C ALA A 387 -18.80 16.56 -4.85
N VAL A 388 -18.02 17.42 -5.51
CA VAL A 388 -16.64 17.07 -5.86
C VAL A 388 -15.72 17.49 -4.71
N PRO A 389 -14.89 16.57 -4.18
CA PRO A 389 -13.92 16.90 -3.15
C PRO A 389 -12.93 17.96 -3.64
N ALA A 390 -12.69 19.00 -2.84
CA ALA A 390 -11.77 20.09 -3.21
C ALA A 390 -10.31 19.61 -3.42
N GLY A 391 -9.95 18.46 -2.86
CA GLY A 391 -8.65 17.82 -3.05
C GLY A 391 -8.51 17.01 -4.34
N ASN A 392 -9.54 16.94 -5.20
CA ASN A 392 -9.41 16.27 -6.50
C ASN A 392 -8.43 17.04 -7.41
N PRO A 393 -7.60 16.33 -8.20
CA PRO A 393 -6.48 16.92 -8.94
C PRO A 393 -6.88 17.94 -10.00
N PHE A 394 -8.08 17.82 -10.57
CA PHE A 394 -8.57 18.66 -11.66
C PHE A 394 -9.49 19.80 -11.22
N VAL A 395 -9.87 19.89 -9.94
CA VAL A 395 -10.70 20.99 -9.43
C VAL A 395 -10.04 22.34 -9.72
N GLY A 396 -10.76 23.18 -10.48
CA GLY A 396 -10.28 24.51 -10.89
C GLY A 396 -9.17 24.48 -11.96
N LYS A 397 -8.94 23.33 -12.61
CA LYS A 397 -8.00 23.13 -13.72
C LYS A 397 -8.74 22.57 -14.93
N ALA A 398 -8.02 22.38 -16.05
CA ALA A 398 -8.60 21.72 -17.21
C ALA A 398 -8.68 20.21 -16.97
N GLY A 399 -9.89 19.65 -17.06
CA GLY A 399 -10.21 18.24 -16.83
C GLY A 399 -11.59 18.12 -16.18
N ALA A 400 -12.09 16.90 -16.03
CA ALA A 400 -13.29 16.62 -15.25
C ALA A 400 -12.91 16.59 -13.76
N ASP A 401 -13.63 17.38 -12.96
CA ASP A 401 -13.32 17.61 -11.55
C ASP A 401 -13.44 16.30 -10.73
N GLU A 402 -14.26 15.34 -11.18
CA GLU A 402 -14.45 14.02 -10.55
C GLU A 402 -13.26 13.08 -10.65
N ILE A 403 -12.35 13.26 -11.62
CA ILE A 403 -11.24 12.33 -11.85
C ILE A 403 -10.26 12.39 -10.67
N TRP A 404 -9.94 11.23 -10.12
CA TRP A 404 -8.88 11.07 -9.14
C TRP A 404 -7.58 10.56 -9.78
N VAL A 405 -7.64 9.47 -10.53
CA VAL A 405 -6.53 8.98 -11.37
C VAL A 405 -7.05 8.63 -12.76
N TYR A 406 -6.18 8.66 -13.76
CA TYR A 406 -6.54 8.40 -15.15
C TYR A 406 -5.48 7.54 -15.84
N GLY A 407 -5.72 7.11 -17.06
CA GLY A 407 -4.79 6.24 -17.77
C GLY A 407 -5.00 4.76 -17.47
N VAL A 408 -6.23 4.35 -17.18
CA VAL A 408 -6.63 2.94 -17.04
C VAL A 408 -7.47 2.50 -18.23
N ARG A 409 -7.46 1.21 -18.56
CA ARG A 409 -8.19 0.64 -19.70
C ARG A 409 -9.57 0.12 -19.30
N ASN A 410 -9.62 -0.85 -18.41
CA ASN A 410 -10.82 -1.45 -17.86
C ASN A 410 -10.55 -1.94 -16.43
N PRO A 411 -10.51 -1.03 -15.44
CA PRO A 411 -10.28 -1.37 -14.04
C PRO A 411 -11.46 -2.19 -13.50
N TRP A 412 -11.33 -3.51 -13.46
CA TRP A 412 -12.43 -4.41 -13.13
C TRP A 412 -12.70 -4.43 -11.62
N ARG A 413 -11.68 -4.73 -10.80
CA ARG A 413 -11.75 -4.61 -9.33
C ARG A 413 -10.58 -3.81 -8.81
N PHE A 414 -10.89 -3.00 -7.79
CA PHE A 414 -9.91 -2.35 -6.96
C PHE A 414 -10.32 -2.49 -5.49
N SER A 415 -9.35 -2.42 -4.58
CA SER A 415 -9.62 -2.47 -3.15
C SER A 415 -8.63 -1.61 -2.38
N PHE A 416 -9.10 -1.09 -1.25
CA PHE A 416 -8.25 -0.39 -0.29
C PHE A 416 -7.72 -1.35 0.75
N ASP A 417 -6.45 -1.16 1.13
CA ASP A 417 -5.84 -1.75 2.32
C ASP A 417 -5.10 -0.63 3.08
N GLY A 418 -5.76 -0.07 4.10
CA GLY A 418 -5.30 1.17 4.72
C GLY A 418 -5.34 2.33 3.72
N GLN A 419 -4.20 2.99 3.49
CA GLN A 419 -4.10 4.08 2.50
C GLN A 419 -3.68 3.61 1.11
N ARG A 420 -3.41 2.31 0.94
CA ARG A 420 -3.05 1.71 -0.34
C ARG A 420 -4.29 1.35 -1.13
N LEU A 421 -4.21 1.52 -2.45
CA LEU A 421 -5.24 1.21 -3.42
C LEU A 421 -4.63 0.28 -4.48
N TYR A 422 -5.10 -0.97 -4.49
CA TYR A 422 -4.75 -1.95 -5.52
C TYR A 422 -5.79 -1.89 -6.62
N VAL A 423 -5.37 -1.86 -7.90
CA VAL A 423 -6.27 -1.78 -9.06
C VAL A 423 -5.91 -2.89 -10.03
N GLY A 424 -6.82 -3.82 -10.28
CA GLY A 424 -6.69 -4.78 -11.38
C GLY A 424 -7.23 -4.19 -12.67
N ASP A 425 -6.35 -3.93 -13.64
CA ASP A 425 -6.70 -3.31 -14.92
C ASP A 425 -6.54 -4.29 -16.09
N VAL A 426 -7.64 -4.54 -16.81
CA VAL A 426 -7.67 -5.50 -17.90
C VAL A 426 -7.05 -4.88 -19.15
N GLY A 427 -5.94 -5.46 -19.61
CA GLY A 427 -5.22 -4.96 -20.78
C GLY A 427 -5.82 -5.38 -22.12
N GLN A 428 -5.16 -5.01 -23.21
CA GLN A 428 -5.74 -5.09 -24.56
C GLN A 428 -5.52 -6.46 -25.22
N SER A 429 -4.29 -6.94 -25.27
CA SER A 429 -3.90 -8.14 -26.02
C SER A 429 -2.59 -8.78 -25.58
N ALA A 430 -1.79 -8.11 -24.76
CA ALA A 430 -0.43 -8.51 -24.45
C ALA A 430 -0.14 -8.58 -22.95
N ARG A 431 -0.73 -7.71 -22.14
CA ARG A 431 -0.50 -7.67 -20.68
C ARG A 431 -1.78 -7.52 -19.91
N GLU A 432 -1.76 -8.09 -18.72
CA GLU A 432 -2.74 -7.91 -17.66
C GLU A 432 -1.98 -7.37 -16.44
N GLU A 433 -2.58 -6.47 -15.65
CA GLU A 433 -1.83 -5.75 -14.63
C GLU A 433 -2.56 -5.49 -13.32
N ILE A 434 -1.75 -5.29 -12.27
CA ILE A 434 -2.17 -4.78 -10.97
C ILE A 434 -1.33 -3.55 -10.68
N ASP A 435 -1.99 -2.42 -10.54
CA ASP A 435 -1.39 -1.17 -10.11
C ASP A 435 -1.53 -0.99 -8.59
N LEU A 436 -0.57 -0.27 -8.01
CA LEU A 436 -0.61 0.13 -6.61
C LEU A 436 -0.44 1.65 -6.52
N LEU A 437 -1.38 2.28 -5.83
CA LEU A 437 -1.40 3.72 -5.55
C LEU A 437 -1.55 3.91 -4.05
N ASP A 438 -1.17 5.07 -3.53
CA ASP A 438 -1.59 5.56 -2.23
C ASP A 438 -2.70 6.62 -2.39
N THR A 439 -3.48 6.86 -1.33
CA THR A 439 -4.51 7.94 -1.31
C THR A 439 -3.95 9.35 -1.51
N GLY A 440 -2.62 9.51 -1.50
CA GLY A 440 -1.93 10.74 -1.87
C GLY A 440 -1.72 10.93 -3.38
N ASP A 441 -1.87 9.88 -4.19
CA ASP A 441 -1.45 9.86 -5.61
C ASP A 441 -2.48 10.45 -6.58
N GLY A 442 -3.24 11.44 -6.12
CA GLY A 442 -4.22 12.15 -6.94
C GLY A 442 -3.59 12.78 -8.17
N GLY A 443 -4.12 12.45 -9.33
CA GLY A 443 -3.64 12.90 -10.63
C GLY A 443 -2.58 11.98 -11.23
N ALA A 444 -2.30 10.82 -10.63
CA ALA A 444 -1.47 9.79 -11.25
C ALA A 444 -2.04 9.37 -12.61
N ASN A 445 -1.12 9.10 -13.54
CA ASN A 445 -1.39 8.59 -14.87
C ASN A 445 -0.87 7.15 -14.96
N LEU A 446 -1.77 6.18 -15.03
CA LEU A 446 -1.43 4.76 -15.10
C LEU A 446 -1.04 4.30 -16.52
N GLY A 447 -1.06 5.22 -17.48
CA GLY A 447 -0.34 5.08 -18.73
C GLY A 447 -1.14 4.52 -19.89
N TRP A 448 -2.33 3.94 -19.72
CA TRP A 448 -3.16 3.53 -20.87
C TRP A 448 -3.65 4.76 -21.66
N SER A 449 -3.53 4.85 -22.98
CA SER A 449 -3.04 3.85 -23.94
C SER A 449 -1.64 4.18 -24.50
N ILE A 450 -0.79 4.86 -23.73
CA ILE A 450 0.65 5.03 -24.02
C ILE A 450 1.39 3.71 -23.74
N MET A 451 1.01 3.05 -22.64
CA MET A 451 1.54 1.78 -22.16
C MET A 451 0.43 0.72 -22.12
N GLU A 452 0.82 -0.55 -22.17
CA GLU A 452 -0.01 -1.71 -21.84
C GLU A 452 0.85 -2.65 -20.97
N GLY A 453 0.64 -2.65 -19.65
CA GLY A 453 1.67 -3.14 -18.75
C GLY A 453 2.89 -2.23 -18.75
N SER A 454 4.07 -2.82 -18.59
CA SER A 454 5.34 -2.09 -18.66
C SER A 454 5.84 -1.85 -20.10
N GLN A 455 5.04 -2.13 -21.13
CA GLN A 455 5.44 -2.04 -22.54
C GLN A 455 4.71 -0.91 -23.28
N CYS A 456 5.35 -0.32 -24.29
CA CYS A 456 4.69 0.68 -25.13
C CYS A 456 3.56 0.07 -25.95
N PHE A 457 2.41 0.76 -25.97
CA PHE A 457 1.29 0.41 -26.82
C PHE A 457 1.39 1.11 -28.19
N GLY A 458 1.19 0.37 -29.29
CA GLY A 458 1.12 0.94 -30.65
C GLY A 458 2.43 1.49 -31.27
N GLY A 459 3.58 1.44 -30.59
CA GLY A 459 4.85 1.93 -31.13
C GLY A 459 5.89 2.31 -30.06
N GLY A 460 6.80 3.24 -30.37
CA GLY A 460 7.73 3.79 -29.39
C GLY A 460 7.05 4.86 -28.52
N CYS A 461 7.28 4.81 -27.21
CA CYS A 461 6.64 5.67 -26.21
C CYS A 461 7.63 6.13 -25.13
N SER A 462 7.15 6.95 -24.19
CA SER A 462 7.92 7.39 -23.01
C SER A 462 7.13 7.06 -21.75
N SER A 463 7.79 6.42 -20.78
CA SER A 463 7.22 6.15 -19.45
C SER A 463 7.38 7.32 -18.47
N ALA A 464 8.00 8.44 -18.90
CA ALA A 464 8.20 9.59 -18.04
C ALA A 464 6.86 10.16 -17.55
N GLY A 465 6.68 10.20 -16.23
CA GLY A 465 5.46 10.71 -15.58
C GLY A 465 4.31 9.70 -15.51
N LEU A 466 4.55 8.43 -15.86
CA LEU A 466 3.59 7.35 -15.72
C LEU A 466 3.88 6.54 -14.46
N VAL A 467 2.83 6.03 -13.83
CA VAL A 467 2.91 4.96 -12.83
C VAL A 467 2.91 3.65 -13.62
N LEU A 468 3.87 2.77 -13.33
CA LEU A 468 3.95 1.45 -13.94
C LEU A 468 3.36 0.42 -12.98
N PRO A 469 2.83 -0.70 -13.50
CA PRO A 469 2.16 -1.69 -12.66
C PRO A 469 3.11 -2.34 -11.66
N LEU A 470 2.55 -2.70 -10.49
CA LEU A 470 3.24 -3.45 -9.45
C LEU A 470 3.45 -4.92 -9.87
N VAL A 471 2.43 -5.52 -10.49
CA VAL A 471 2.48 -6.88 -11.03
C VAL A 471 1.88 -6.87 -12.43
N GLU A 472 2.52 -7.57 -13.36
CA GLU A 472 1.97 -7.82 -14.69
C GLU A 472 2.22 -9.26 -15.13
N TYR A 473 1.39 -9.78 -16.04
CA TYR A 473 1.62 -11.04 -16.72
C TYR A 473 1.16 -10.99 -18.17
N THR A 474 1.61 -11.95 -18.97
CA THR A 474 1.36 -11.98 -20.42
C THR A 474 0.10 -12.78 -20.76
N HIS A 475 -0.47 -12.56 -21.95
CA HIS A 475 -1.60 -13.36 -22.42
C HIS A 475 -1.26 -14.84 -22.73
N ALA A 476 0.01 -15.26 -22.56
CA ALA A 476 0.35 -16.68 -22.55
C ALA A 476 -0.04 -17.37 -21.23
N GLU A 477 -0.29 -16.60 -20.17
CA GLU A 477 -0.61 -17.07 -18.82
C GLU A 477 -2.10 -16.88 -18.45
N GLY A 478 -2.73 -15.80 -18.91
CA GLY A 478 -4.14 -15.49 -18.68
C GLY A 478 -4.71 -14.60 -19.78
N CYS A 479 -5.91 -14.05 -19.63
CA CYS A 479 -6.47 -13.14 -20.63
C CYS A 479 -7.42 -12.05 -20.10
N SER A 480 -7.60 -11.99 -18.78
CA SER A 480 -8.34 -10.91 -18.11
C SER A 480 -8.09 -10.99 -16.61
N ILE A 481 -7.28 -10.05 -16.08
CA ILE A 481 -7.08 -9.90 -14.64
C ILE A 481 -8.41 -9.58 -13.95
N THR A 482 -8.66 -10.21 -12.81
CA THR A 482 -9.83 -9.92 -11.99
C THR A 482 -9.57 -8.82 -10.96
N GLY A 483 -8.33 -8.66 -10.49
CA GLY A 483 -8.01 -7.91 -9.26
C GLY A 483 -8.45 -8.70 -8.02
N GLY A 484 -8.39 -8.09 -6.83
CA GLY A 484 -8.89 -8.71 -5.61
C GLY A 484 -8.61 -7.91 -4.34
N TYR A 485 -8.20 -8.60 -3.27
CA TYR A 485 -8.16 -8.04 -1.90
C TYR A 485 -6.92 -8.51 -1.14
N VAL A 486 -6.43 -7.65 -0.24
CA VAL A 486 -5.46 -8.05 0.78
C VAL A 486 -6.18 -8.88 1.85
N TYR A 487 -5.67 -10.06 2.16
CA TYR A 487 -6.21 -10.89 3.24
C TYR A 487 -5.91 -10.24 4.58
N ARG A 488 -6.98 -9.90 5.30
CA ARG A 488 -6.98 -9.34 6.67
C ARG A 488 -7.82 -10.16 7.65
N GLY A 489 -8.21 -11.37 7.21
CA GLY A 489 -8.89 -12.35 8.03
C GLY A 489 -8.01 -12.88 9.16
N SER A 490 -8.64 -13.54 10.13
CA SER A 490 -7.94 -14.11 11.29
C SER A 490 -7.91 -15.63 11.29
N ALA A 491 -8.68 -16.28 10.40
CA ALA A 491 -8.74 -17.73 10.32
C ALA A 491 -7.46 -18.36 9.75
N ILE A 492 -6.72 -17.62 8.91
CA ILE A 492 -5.51 -18.08 8.22
C ILE A 492 -4.40 -17.03 8.37
N PRO A 493 -3.79 -16.90 9.56
CA PRO A 493 -2.81 -15.85 9.84
C PRO A 493 -1.55 -15.90 8.95
N GLU A 494 -1.25 -17.03 8.32
CA GLU A 494 -0.20 -17.16 7.31
C GLU A 494 -0.41 -16.28 6.07
N LEU A 495 -1.66 -15.89 5.80
CA LEU A 495 -2.04 -15.09 4.65
C LEU A 495 -2.08 -13.59 4.94
N ASP A 496 -1.88 -13.13 6.18
CA ASP A 496 -1.98 -11.70 6.49
C ASP A 496 -1.08 -10.86 5.57
N GLY A 497 -1.66 -9.82 4.97
CA GLY A 497 -0.98 -8.93 4.04
C GLY A 497 -0.78 -9.49 2.62
N HIS A 498 -1.29 -10.68 2.30
CA HIS A 498 -1.27 -11.19 0.93
C HIS A 498 -2.41 -10.59 0.10
N TYR A 499 -2.08 -9.92 -1.00
CA TYR A 499 -3.04 -9.50 -2.01
C TYR A 499 -3.39 -10.69 -2.90
N PHE A 500 -4.64 -11.16 -2.82
CA PHE A 500 -5.18 -12.20 -3.68
C PHE A 500 -5.70 -11.61 -4.98
N TYR A 501 -5.41 -12.29 -6.08
CA TYR A 501 -5.87 -11.95 -7.41
C TYR A 501 -5.99 -13.20 -8.27
N GLY A 502 -6.59 -13.06 -9.44
CA GLY A 502 -6.73 -14.16 -10.37
C GLY A 502 -7.08 -13.70 -11.77
N ASP A 503 -7.27 -14.67 -12.65
CA ASP A 503 -7.59 -14.44 -14.06
C ASP A 503 -8.92 -15.12 -14.43
N PHE A 504 -9.79 -14.36 -15.09
CA PHE A 504 -11.12 -14.84 -15.49
C PHE A 504 -11.04 -16.03 -16.45
N CYS A 505 -10.09 -16.03 -17.38
CA CYS A 505 -9.98 -17.02 -18.45
C CYS A 505 -9.28 -18.30 -17.98
N GLY A 506 -8.17 -18.13 -17.26
CA GLY A 506 -7.36 -19.23 -16.73
C GLY A 506 -7.97 -19.86 -15.47
N GLY A 507 -8.77 -19.10 -14.72
CA GLY A 507 -9.37 -19.53 -13.45
C GLY A 507 -8.35 -19.78 -12.33
N TRP A 508 -7.09 -19.42 -12.53
CA TRP A 508 -6.06 -19.54 -11.52
C TRP A 508 -6.21 -18.44 -10.48
N ILE A 509 -5.78 -18.74 -9.25
CA ILE A 509 -5.73 -17.80 -8.13
C ILE A 509 -4.30 -17.75 -7.61
N LYS A 510 -3.81 -16.53 -7.42
CA LYS A 510 -2.46 -16.23 -6.93
C LYS A 510 -2.50 -15.19 -5.83
N SER A 511 -1.40 -15.07 -5.11
CA SER A 511 -1.22 -13.96 -4.19
C SER A 511 0.24 -13.55 -4.09
N PHE A 512 0.49 -12.35 -3.57
CA PHE A 512 1.80 -11.86 -3.19
C PHE A 512 1.66 -10.95 -1.96
N ARG A 513 2.76 -10.75 -1.23
CA ARG A 513 2.87 -9.73 -0.19
C ARG A 513 3.61 -8.51 -0.72
N TYR A 514 3.08 -7.32 -0.48
CA TYR A 514 3.77 -6.08 -0.84
C TYR A 514 4.97 -5.82 0.08
N ALA A 515 6.09 -5.37 -0.48
CA ALA A 515 7.36 -5.19 0.24
C ALA A 515 8.00 -3.81 0.01
N GLY A 516 7.19 -2.80 -0.33
CA GLY A 516 7.65 -1.42 -0.52
C GLY A 516 8.12 -1.09 -1.94
N GLY A 517 7.93 0.17 -2.35
CA GLY A 517 8.20 0.63 -3.72
C GLY A 517 7.42 -0.17 -4.76
N ILE A 518 8.14 -0.78 -5.71
CA ILE A 518 7.59 -1.71 -6.72
C ILE A 518 7.87 -3.19 -6.38
N SER A 519 8.23 -3.48 -5.12
CA SER A 519 8.68 -4.82 -4.72
C SER A 519 7.54 -5.64 -4.12
N THR A 520 7.52 -6.91 -4.50
CA THR A 520 6.59 -7.93 -3.97
C THR A 520 7.37 -9.17 -3.54
N THR A 521 6.85 -9.89 -2.56
CA THR A 521 7.46 -11.10 -1.97
C THR A 521 6.39 -12.16 -1.69
N ASP A 522 6.83 -13.34 -1.20
CA ASP A 522 5.97 -14.48 -0.84
C ASP A 522 4.89 -14.79 -1.90
N HIS A 523 5.30 -14.87 -3.17
CA HIS A 523 4.38 -15.18 -4.25
C HIS A 523 3.88 -16.62 -4.15
N GLN A 524 2.56 -16.79 -4.17
CA GLN A 524 1.92 -18.10 -4.12
C GLN A 524 1.01 -18.31 -5.33
N ASN A 525 1.02 -19.55 -5.85
CA ASN A 525 0.07 -20.02 -6.85
C ASN A 525 -0.83 -21.08 -6.23
N TRP A 526 -2.02 -20.65 -5.84
CA TRP A 526 -2.99 -21.45 -5.11
C TRP A 526 -3.80 -22.39 -5.98
N THR A 527 -3.65 -22.33 -7.30
CA THR A 527 -4.39 -23.17 -8.25
C THR A 527 -4.17 -24.66 -8.02
N THR A 528 -3.04 -25.06 -7.44
CA THR A 528 -2.77 -26.47 -7.08
C THR A 528 -3.68 -26.95 -5.96
N ASP A 529 -3.99 -26.07 -5.01
CA ASP A 529 -4.79 -26.35 -3.82
C ASP A 529 -6.28 -26.15 -4.10
N LEU A 530 -6.63 -24.95 -4.60
CA LEU A 530 -8.01 -24.51 -4.85
C LEU A 530 -8.61 -25.11 -6.14
N GLY A 531 -7.77 -25.65 -7.02
CA GLY A 531 -8.16 -25.93 -8.40
C GLY A 531 -8.35 -24.64 -9.23
N ALA A 532 -8.73 -24.82 -10.50
CA ALA A 532 -9.09 -23.69 -11.36
C ALA A 532 -10.57 -23.34 -11.17
N VAL A 533 -10.85 -22.09 -10.81
CA VAL A 533 -12.20 -21.53 -10.70
C VAL A 533 -12.60 -20.99 -12.07
N GLY A 534 -13.32 -21.80 -12.86
CA GLY A 534 -13.69 -21.43 -14.22
C GLY A 534 -14.58 -20.18 -14.27
N GLY A 535 -14.17 -19.17 -15.03
CA GLY A 535 -14.89 -17.89 -15.08
C GLY A 535 -14.90 -17.20 -13.71
N LEU A 536 -13.73 -17.10 -13.09
CA LEU A 536 -13.48 -16.34 -11.88
C LEU A 536 -13.90 -14.87 -12.10
N THR A 537 -15.07 -14.48 -11.59
CA THR A 537 -15.64 -13.17 -11.88
C THR A 537 -15.20 -12.09 -10.90
N SER A 538 -14.91 -12.45 -9.65
CA SER A 538 -14.52 -11.48 -8.62
C SER A 538 -13.95 -12.15 -7.39
N PHE A 539 -13.28 -11.33 -6.59
CA PHE A 539 -13.07 -11.55 -5.17
C PHE A 539 -13.97 -10.59 -4.37
N GLY A 540 -14.07 -10.82 -3.06
CA GLY A 540 -14.75 -9.98 -2.09
C GLY A 540 -14.38 -10.37 -0.66
N THR A 541 -14.84 -9.61 0.33
CA THR A 541 -14.56 -9.91 1.75
C THR A 541 -15.83 -9.87 2.60
N ASP A 542 -15.84 -10.64 3.69
CA ASP A 542 -16.81 -10.41 4.77
C ASP A 542 -16.34 -9.30 5.73
N GLY A 543 -17.19 -8.96 6.71
CA GLY A 543 -16.88 -7.96 7.73
C GLY A 543 -15.73 -8.35 8.69
N THR A 544 -15.17 -9.54 8.54
CA THR A 544 -14.02 -10.05 9.31
C THR A 544 -12.73 -10.16 8.49
N GLY A 545 -12.76 -9.77 7.21
CA GLY A 545 -11.60 -9.77 6.32
C GLY A 545 -11.31 -11.12 5.65
N GLU A 546 -12.23 -12.08 5.75
CA GLU A 546 -12.10 -13.38 5.09
C GLU A 546 -12.48 -13.25 3.62
N ILE A 547 -11.75 -13.94 2.74
CA ILE A 547 -11.87 -13.75 1.29
C ILE A 547 -12.87 -14.73 0.67
N TYR A 548 -13.68 -14.19 -0.24
CA TYR A 548 -14.66 -14.90 -1.03
C TYR A 548 -14.36 -14.74 -2.51
N VAL A 549 -14.84 -15.70 -3.29
CA VAL A 549 -14.64 -15.80 -4.73
C VAL A 549 -15.97 -16.06 -5.42
N THR A 550 -16.25 -15.35 -6.52
CA THR A 550 -17.46 -15.57 -7.34
C THR A 550 -17.10 -16.17 -8.69
N SER A 551 -18.00 -16.97 -9.24
CA SER A 551 -17.79 -17.69 -10.51
C SER A 551 -19.00 -17.59 -11.44
N THR A 552 -18.74 -17.59 -12.75
CA THR A 552 -19.80 -17.67 -13.79
C THR A 552 -20.65 -18.94 -13.71
N ASP A 553 -20.23 -19.96 -12.97
CA ASP A 553 -21.03 -21.17 -12.72
C ASP A 553 -22.24 -20.94 -11.79
N GLY A 554 -22.38 -19.73 -11.24
CA GLY A 554 -23.47 -19.39 -10.33
C GLY A 554 -23.15 -19.64 -8.85
N SER A 555 -21.88 -19.82 -8.51
CA SER A 555 -21.42 -20.13 -7.15
C SER A 555 -20.61 -18.99 -6.53
N VAL A 556 -20.66 -18.97 -5.19
CA VAL A 556 -19.78 -18.17 -4.34
C VAL A 556 -19.06 -19.13 -3.40
N TYR A 557 -17.75 -18.98 -3.33
CA TYR A 557 -16.87 -19.79 -2.50
C TYR A 557 -16.21 -18.91 -1.44
N ARG A 558 -15.91 -19.47 -0.27
CA ARG A 558 -15.00 -18.89 0.72
C ARG A 558 -13.66 -19.60 0.60
N ILE A 559 -12.57 -18.83 0.62
CA ILE A 559 -11.22 -19.41 0.77
C ILE A 559 -11.05 -19.79 2.24
N VAL A 560 -10.77 -21.07 2.48
CA VAL A 560 -10.56 -21.63 3.82
C VAL A 560 -9.24 -22.39 3.88
N ARG A 561 -8.79 -22.72 5.09
CA ARG A 561 -7.66 -23.63 5.30
C ARG A 561 -8.06 -25.05 4.86
N GLY A 562 -7.21 -25.69 4.08
CA GLY A 562 -7.37 -27.06 3.58
C GLY A 562 -6.87 -28.16 4.52
#